data_AF-A0A0Q4X0H7-F1
#
_entry.id   AF-A0A0Q4X0H7-F1
#
_cell.length_a   1.000
_cell.length_b   1.000
_cell.length_c   1.000
_cell.angle_alpha   90.00
_cell.angle_beta   90.00
_cell.angle_gamma   90.00
#
_symmetry.space_group_name_H-M   'P 1'
#
loop_
_entity.id
_entity.type
_entity.pdbx_description
1 polymer ?
#
loop_
_entity_poly.entity_id
_entity_poly.type
_entity_poly.pdbx_seq_one_letter_code
_entity_poly.pdbx_strand_id
1 'polypeptide(L)'
;MRALYAAATGMAAQELNVQVISNNIANLRTTGYKRQTAHFQDLLYQNLRRAGSSTSDQNTQLPAGLAIGSGVKTTSTARTMSQGPLASTEKEYDVAIRGEGLFRVTMPDGRIAFTRDGSFDLSAQGQLVTRDGYLVDPGITVPNNATSVTISAQGSIQATVPGQTAPQNLGQFQLSRFVNKVGLESIGDNLFVETAASGPPINGLPGAEGFGNLQQSYLEEANVNAVNEISSLIAAQRAYEMNSKVVTAADQMLSTTSQMFRA
;
A
#
# COMPACT_ATOMS: atom_id res chain seq x y z
N MET A 1 -4.53 35.91 8.10
CA MET A 1 -4.58 34.94 9.21
C MET A 1 -3.82 33.67 8.88
N ARG A 2 -2.53 33.60 9.28
CA ARG A 2 -1.67 32.44 8.98
C ARG A 2 -1.98 31.23 9.86
N ALA A 3 -2.45 31.47 11.09
CA ALA A 3 -2.91 30.43 12.01
C ALA A 3 -4.07 29.60 11.42
N LEU A 4 -5.04 30.26 10.75
CA LEU A 4 -6.13 29.55 10.07
C LEU A 4 -5.63 28.69 8.90
N TYR A 5 -4.66 29.16 8.13
CA TYR A 5 -4.12 28.39 7.00
C TYR A 5 -3.32 27.17 7.47
N ALA A 6 -2.51 27.32 8.52
CA ALA A 6 -1.81 26.20 9.15
C ALA A 6 -2.79 25.18 9.77
N ALA A 7 -3.86 25.66 10.42
CA ALA A 7 -4.90 24.80 10.97
C ALA A 7 -5.70 24.09 9.86
N ALA A 8 -6.05 24.79 8.76
CA ALA A 8 -6.79 24.22 7.63
C ALA A 8 -5.98 23.14 6.90
N THR A 9 -4.70 23.41 6.59
CA THR A 9 -3.81 22.40 5.99
C THR A 9 -3.56 21.22 6.93
N GLY A 10 -3.46 21.48 8.24
CA GLY A 10 -3.40 20.44 9.26
C GLY A 10 -4.67 19.57 9.33
N MET A 11 -5.86 20.17 9.25
CA MET A 11 -7.13 19.43 9.19
C MET A 11 -7.22 18.55 7.95
N ALA A 12 -6.91 19.10 6.76
CA ALA A 12 -6.93 18.34 5.51
C ALA A 12 -5.94 17.17 5.52
N ALA A 13 -4.74 17.36 6.09
CA ALA A 13 -3.77 16.29 6.27
C ALA A 13 -4.30 15.17 7.18
N GLN A 14 -4.94 15.53 8.30
CA GLN A 14 -5.51 14.53 9.22
C GLN A 14 -6.75 13.86 8.64
N GLU A 15 -7.58 14.56 7.86
CA GLU A 15 -8.71 13.97 7.14
C GLU A 15 -8.23 12.87 6.18
N LEU A 16 -7.20 13.16 5.38
CA LEU A 16 -6.59 12.16 4.51
C LEU A 16 -6.00 10.99 5.32
N ASN A 17 -5.34 11.28 6.44
CA ASN A 17 -4.79 10.23 7.30
C ASN A 17 -5.90 9.30 7.82
N VAL A 18 -7.02 9.87 8.27
CA VAL A 18 -8.22 9.12 8.68
C VAL A 18 -8.73 8.27 7.51
N GLN A 19 -8.86 8.82 6.30
CA GLN A 19 -9.30 8.07 5.12
C GLN A 19 -8.38 6.88 4.80
N VAL A 20 -7.06 7.08 4.84
CA VAL A 20 -6.08 6.00 4.58
C VAL A 20 -6.15 4.91 5.65
N ILE A 21 -6.22 5.28 6.93
CA ILE A 21 -6.34 4.31 8.03
C ILE A 21 -7.68 3.56 7.95
N SER A 22 -8.78 4.25 7.65
CA SER A 22 -10.08 3.62 7.44
C SER A 22 -10.05 2.62 6.29
N ASN A 23 -9.37 2.95 5.18
CA ASN A 23 -9.19 2.03 4.06
C ASN A 23 -8.37 0.79 4.45
N ASN A 24 -7.29 0.97 5.23
CA ASN A 24 -6.50 -0.14 5.75
C ASN A 24 -7.33 -1.08 6.65
N ILE A 25 -8.15 -0.53 7.55
CA ILE A 25 -9.02 -1.30 8.44
C ILE A 25 -10.05 -2.09 7.63
N ALA A 26 -10.67 -1.46 6.62
CA ALA A 26 -11.64 -2.10 5.76
C ALA A 26 -11.04 -3.30 4.99
N ASN A 27 -9.79 -3.17 4.56
CA ASN A 27 -9.07 -4.19 3.79
C ASN A 27 -8.27 -5.19 4.64
N LEU A 28 -8.51 -5.27 5.96
CA LEU A 28 -7.75 -6.15 6.85
C LEU A 28 -7.87 -7.64 6.49
N ARG A 29 -9.01 -8.06 5.94
CA ARG A 29 -9.26 -9.44 5.49
C ARG A 29 -9.03 -9.67 4.00
N THR A 30 -8.60 -8.63 3.29
CA THR A 30 -8.34 -8.71 1.86
C THR A 30 -7.00 -9.42 1.65
N THR A 31 -7.00 -10.51 0.89
CA THR A 31 -5.80 -11.30 0.62
C THR A 31 -4.81 -10.54 -0.25
N GLY A 32 -3.53 -10.60 0.10
CA GLY A 32 -2.48 -9.87 -0.62
C GLY A 32 -2.51 -8.33 -0.45
N TYR A 33 -3.44 -7.76 0.34
CA TYR A 33 -3.51 -6.32 0.54
C TYR A 33 -2.28 -5.76 1.26
N LYS A 34 -1.83 -4.59 0.80
CA LYS A 34 -0.64 -3.89 1.32
C LYS A 34 -1.04 -2.55 1.91
N ARG A 35 -0.77 -2.41 3.21
CA ARG A 35 -1.06 -1.23 4.00
C ARG A 35 -0.52 0.04 3.35
N GLN A 36 -1.36 1.06 3.29
CA GLN A 36 -1.00 2.41 2.84
C GLN A 36 -0.66 3.29 4.04
N THR A 37 0.34 4.16 3.88
CA THR A 37 0.72 5.16 4.88
C THR A 37 0.77 6.53 4.21
N ALA A 38 0.10 7.53 4.81
CA ALA A 38 0.19 8.91 4.37
C ALA A 38 1.48 9.55 4.91
N HIS A 39 2.29 10.11 4.03
CA HIS A 39 3.46 10.89 4.39
C HIS A 39 3.16 12.39 4.25
N PHE A 40 3.62 13.16 5.24
CA PHE A 40 3.44 14.61 5.30
C PHE A 40 4.80 15.29 5.37
N GLN A 41 4.89 16.48 4.78
CA GLN A 41 6.05 17.37 4.87
C GLN A 41 5.59 18.77 5.27
N ASP A 42 6.48 19.51 5.93
CA ASP A 42 6.27 20.92 6.20
C ASP A 42 6.28 21.75 4.91
N LEU A 43 5.57 22.88 4.96
CA LEU A 43 5.59 23.88 3.90
C LEU A 43 6.69 24.91 4.15
N LEU A 44 7.06 25.65 3.10
CA LEU A 44 8.14 26.65 3.16
C LEU A 44 8.02 27.59 4.36
N TYR A 45 9.16 27.84 5.00
CA TYR A 45 9.29 28.78 6.08
C TYR A 45 9.39 30.21 5.54
N GLN A 46 8.60 31.12 6.09
CA GLN A 46 8.76 32.54 5.82
C GLN A 46 9.72 33.13 6.88
N ASN A 47 10.92 33.49 6.43
CA ASN A 47 11.92 34.13 7.27
C ASN A 47 11.60 35.63 7.39
N LEU A 48 10.95 36.03 8.48
CA LEU A 48 10.60 37.43 8.76
C LEU A 48 11.81 38.23 9.24
N ARG A 49 12.75 37.57 9.93
CA ARG A 49 14.06 38.15 10.33
C ARG A 49 15.11 37.05 10.20
N ARG A 50 16.16 37.28 9.42
CA ARG A 50 17.28 36.34 9.32
C ARG A 50 18.18 36.52 10.55
N ALA A 51 18.62 35.43 11.16
CA ALA A 51 19.63 35.48 12.22
C ALA A 51 20.87 36.22 11.68
N GLY A 52 21.41 37.15 12.47
CA GLY A 52 22.55 37.99 12.05
C GLY A 52 22.22 39.29 11.31
N SER A 53 20.94 39.66 11.11
CA SER A 53 20.60 40.98 10.54
C SER A 53 20.80 42.11 11.59
N SER A 54 21.49 43.18 11.22
CA SER A 54 21.69 44.40 12.04
C SER A 54 20.36 45.11 12.28
N THR A 55 20.04 45.45 13.53
CA THR A 55 18.77 46.16 13.87
C THR A 55 18.93 47.67 14.07
N SER A 56 20.16 48.18 14.22
CA SER A 56 20.40 49.62 14.43
C SER A 56 21.82 50.02 14.01
N ASP A 57 22.05 51.33 13.81
CA ASP A 57 23.35 51.99 13.53
C ASP A 57 24.45 51.79 14.61
N GLN A 58 24.22 50.94 15.62
CA GLN A 58 25.20 50.53 16.65
C GLN A 58 25.38 49.01 16.70
N ASN A 59 25.67 48.39 15.55
CA ASN A 59 26.31 47.07 15.45
C ASN A 59 25.74 45.93 16.32
N THR A 60 24.43 45.94 16.60
CA THR A 60 23.76 44.93 17.42
C THR A 60 23.19 43.86 16.50
N GLN A 61 23.75 42.65 16.57
CA GLN A 61 23.33 41.49 15.76
C GLN A 61 22.21 40.71 16.46
N LEU A 62 21.21 40.27 15.69
CA LEU A 62 20.16 39.41 16.22
C LEU A 62 20.65 37.96 16.42
N PRO A 63 20.57 37.41 17.66
CA PRO A 63 21.04 36.05 17.94
C PRO A 63 20.08 34.94 17.46
N ALA A 64 18.79 35.24 17.22
CA ALA A 64 17.82 34.27 16.73
C ALA A 64 17.03 34.83 15.54
N GLY A 65 16.90 34.03 14.48
CA GLY A 65 16.04 34.31 13.34
C GLY A 65 14.58 33.99 13.65
N LEU A 66 13.65 34.73 13.04
CA LEU A 66 12.21 34.45 13.13
C LEU A 66 11.76 33.76 11.84
N ALA A 67 11.59 32.45 11.90
CA ALA A 67 11.02 31.63 10.84
C ALA A 67 9.63 31.14 11.26
N ILE A 68 8.62 31.36 10.42
CA ILE A 68 7.26 30.86 10.66
C ILE A 68 6.92 29.84 9.58
N GLY A 69 6.54 28.63 10.00
CA GLY A 69 6.11 27.56 9.09
C GLY A 69 4.74 27.85 8.48
N SER A 70 4.57 27.52 7.20
CA SER A 70 3.35 27.82 6.44
C SER A 70 2.30 26.70 6.48
N GLY A 71 2.48 25.67 7.31
CA GLY A 71 1.59 24.51 7.43
C GLY A 71 2.22 23.21 6.95
N VAL A 72 1.38 22.26 6.55
CA VAL A 72 1.79 20.92 6.10
C VAL A 72 1.20 20.59 4.73
N LYS A 73 1.87 19.72 3.97
CA LYS A 73 1.34 19.12 2.74
C LYS A 73 1.49 17.61 2.76
N THR A 74 0.57 16.91 2.11
CA THR A 74 0.73 15.48 1.81
C THR A 74 1.71 15.30 0.67
N THR A 75 2.65 14.37 0.82
CA THR A 75 3.67 14.05 -0.18
C THR A 75 3.31 12.81 -0.99
N SER A 76 2.87 11.75 -0.32
CA SER A 76 2.52 10.48 -0.94
C SER A 76 1.71 9.59 -0.01
N THR A 77 0.97 8.66 -0.60
CA THR A 77 0.33 7.51 0.07
C THR A 77 1.05 6.24 -0.34
N ALA A 78 2.23 6.01 0.25
CA ALA A 78 3.07 4.88 -0.10
C ALA A 78 2.51 3.57 0.47
N ARG A 79 2.59 2.49 -0.29
CA ARG A 79 2.28 1.14 0.20
C ARG A 79 3.52 0.51 0.83
N THR A 80 3.34 -0.07 2.01
CA THR A 80 4.37 -0.90 2.64
C THR A 80 4.28 -2.32 2.07
N MET A 81 5.21 -2.67 1.20
CA MET A 81 5.26 -3.97 0.50
C MET A 81 5.93 -5.06 1.35
N SER A 82 5.64 -5.09 2.66
CA SER A 82 6.08 -6.15 3.57
C SER A 82 5.13 -7.35 3.51
N GLN A 83 5.63 -8.52 3.87
CA GLN A 83 4.83 -9.73 3.92
C GLN A 83 3.85 -9.72 5.11
N GLY A 84 2.59 -10.12 4.86
CA GLY A 84 1.58 -10.33 5.90
C GLY A 84 1.64 -11.74 6.50
N PRO A 85 0.82 -12.04 7.53
CA PRO A 85 0.69 -13.40 8.03
C PRO A 85 0.10 -14.32 6.94
N LEU A 86 0.51 -15.60 6.99
CA LEU A 86 0.01 -16.63 6.10
C LEU A 86 -1.10 -17.40 6.82
N ALA A 87 -2.30 -17.42 6.26
CA ALA A 87 -3.42 -18.19 6.77
C ALA A 87 -3.55 -19.49 5.95
N SER A 88 -3.67 -20.63 6.64
CA SER A 88 -3.96 -21.89 5.96
C SER A 88 -5.40 -21.87 5.46
N THR A 89 -5.57 -22.21 4.19
CA THR A 89 -6.88 -22.50 3.61
C THR A 89 -6.99 -23.99 3.33
N GLU A 90 -8.19 -24.51 3.15
CA GLU A 90 -8.41 -25.93 2.80
C GLU A 90 -8.51 -26.14 1.28
N LYS A 91 -8.23 -25.09 0.50
CA LYS A 91 -8.39 -25.09 -0.96
C LYS A 91 -7.07 -25.43 -1.64
N GLU A 92 -7.12 -26.32 -2.63
CA GLU A 92 -5.92 -26.83 -3.31
C GLU A 92 -5.24 -25.79 -4.21
N TYR A 93 -6.02 -24.86 -4.78
CA TYR A 93 -5.53 -23.86 -5.73
C TYR A 93 -5.10 -22.55 -5.07
N ASP A 94 -5.27 -22.42 -3.75
CA ASP A 94 -4.78 -21.28 -3.01
C ASP A 94 -3.27 -21.42 -2.81
N VAL A 95 -2.51 -20.40 -3.21
CA VAL A 95 -1.05 -20.44 -3.13
C VAL A 95 -0.50 -19.15 -2.57
N ALA A 96 0.20 -19.21 -1.45
CA ALA A 96 0.88 -18.05 -0.91
C ALA A 96 2.38 -18.05 -1.21
N ILE A 97 2.95 -16.85 -1.38
CA ILE A 97 4.38 -16.65 -1.55
C ILE A 97 5.00 -16.37 -0.18
N ARG A 98 5.90 -17.23 0.27
CA ARG A 98 6.73 -16.99 1.46
C ARG A 98 8.07 -16.39 1.06
N GLY A 99 8.24 -15.08 1.27
CA GLY A 99 9.39 -14.31 0.80
C GLY A 99 9.01 -13.30 -0.28
N GLU A 100 9.94 -12.93 -1.15
CA GLU A 100 9.70 -11.90 -2.17
C GLU A 100 9.17 -12.47 -3.50
N GLY A 101 8.29 -11.71 -4.17
CA GLY A 101 7.75 -12.08 -5.48
C GLY A 101 6.28 -11.69 -5.65
N LEU A 102 5.85 -11.52 -6.88
CA LEU A 102 4.46 -11.27 -7.24
C LEU A 102 4.07 -12.31 -8.30
N PHE A 103 2.85 -12.80 -8.21
CA PHE A 103 2.24 -13.58 -9.28
C PHE A 103 1.99 -12.68 -10.47
N ARG A 104 2.08 -13.27 -11.66
CA ARG A 104 1.85 -12.60 -12.93
C ARG A 104 0.51 -13.06 -13.47
N VAL A 105 -0.33 -12.10 -13.84
CA VAL A 105 -1.64 -12.38 -14.42
C VAL A 105 -1.81 -11.58 -15.70
N THR A 106 -2.43 -12.19 -16.69
CA THR A 106 -2.68 -11.56 -17.97
C THR A 106 -4.08 -10.97 -17.92
N MET A 107 -4.16 -9.65 -18.01
CA MET A 107 -5.42 -8.92 -18.11
C MET A 107 -6.09 -9.20 -19.47
N PRO A 108 -7.41 -8.93 -19.61
CA PRO A 108 -8.13 -9.15 -20.87
C PRO A 108 -7.59 -8.31 -22.04
N ASP A 109 -6.95 -7.19 -21.73
CA ASP A 109 -6.24 -6.30 -22.68
C ASP A 109 -4.88 -6.87 -23.14
N GLY A 110 -4.50 -8.06 -22.68
CA GLY A 110 -3.20 -8.70 -22.98
C GLY A 110 -2.01 -8.14 -22.20
N ARG A 111 -2.21 -7.07 -21.40
CA ARG A 111 -1.20 -6.52 -20.50
C ARG A 111 -0.98 -7.45 -19.30
N ILE A 112 0.25 -7.49 -18.80
CA ILE A 112 0.59 -8.25 -17.59
C ILE A 112 0.39 -7.35 -16.37
N ALA A 113 -0.41 -7.84 -15.43
CA ALA A 113 -0.52 -7.30 -14.08
C ALA A 113 0.18 -8.23 -13.10
N PHE A 114 0.48 -7.69 -11.93
CA PHE A 114 1.17 -8.37 -10.85
C PHE A 114 0.26 -8.38 -9.64
N THR A 115 0.19 -9.51 -8.93
CA THR A 115 -0.61 -9.60 -7.70
C THR A 115 0.14 -10.37 -6.63
N ARG A 116 -0.17 -10.05 -5.38
CA ARG A 116 0.26 -10.85 -4.23
C ARG A 116 -0.85 -11.79 -3.75
N ASP A 117 -2.07 -11.61 -4.29
CA ASP A 117 -3.17 -12.51 -4.03
C ASP A 117 -2.94 -13.84 -4.75
N GLY A 118 -3.12 -14.91 -4.00
CA GLY A 118 -2.95 -16.28 -4.44
C GLY A 118 -4.25 -17.05 -4.53
N SER A 119 -5.39 -16.36 -4.48
CA SER A 119 -6.71 -16.96 -4.59
C SER A 119 -7.00 -17.30 -6.06
N PHE A 120 -6.67 -18.53 -6.44
CA PHE A 120 -6.89 -19.02 -7.79
C PHE A 120 -8.04 -20.01 -7.86
N ASP A 121 -8.66 -20.07 -9.03
CA ASP A 121 -9.74 -20.98 -9.40
C ASP A 121 -9.46 -21.55 -10.79
N LEU A 122 -10.16 -22.63 -11.15
CA LEU A 122 -10.12 -23.18 -12.49
C LEU A 122 -11.27 -22.63 -13.33
N SER A 123 -10.95 -22.22 -14.56
CA SER A 123 -11.95 -21.91 -15.59
C SER A 123 -12.57 -23.19 -16.15
N ALA A 124 -13.66 -23.06 -16.93
CA ALA A 124 -14.30 -24.18 -17.61
C ALA A 124 -13.38 -24.94 -18.59
N GLN A 125 -12.31 -24.28 -19.05
CA GLN A 125 -11.27 -24.82 -19.92
C GLN A 125 -10.12 -25.48 -19.14
N GLY A 126 -10.21 -25.54 -17.81
CA GLY A 126 -9.16 -26.08 -16.94
C GLY A 126 -7.96 -25.14 -16.77
N GLN A 127 -8.03 -23.89 -17.22
CA GLN A 127 -6.96 -22.91 -17.03
C GLN A 127 -7.04 -22.27 -15.66
N LEU A 128 -5.89 -22.05 -15.02
CA LEU A 128 -5.81 -21.34 -13.75
C LEU A 128 -6.10 -19.85 -13.94
N VAL A 129 -7.11 -19.36 -13.24
CA VAL A 129 -7.55 -17.97 -13.26
C VAL A 129 -7.61 -17.39 -11.85
N THR A 130 -7.49 -16.08 -11.74
CA THR A 130 -7.84 -15.36 -10.49
C THR A 130 -9.35 -15.40 -10.26
N ARG A 131 -9.78 -14.98 -9.08
CA ARG A 131 -11.20 -14.80 -8.75
C ARG A 131 -11.97 -13.89 -9.74
N ASP A 132 -11.27 -12.96 -10.37
CA ASP A 132 -11.82 -12.05 -11.38
C ASP A 132 -11.78 -12.62 -12.81
N GLY A 133 -11.27 -13.85 -12.99
CA GLY A 133 -11.19 -14.52 -14.27
C GLY A 133 -9.95 -14.18 -15.10
N TYR A 134 -8.94 -13.52 -14.52
CA TYR A 134 -7.68 -13.22 -15.21
C TYR A 134 -6.78 -14.45 -15.24
N LEU A 135 -6.20 -14.75 -16.39
CA LEU A 135 -5.36 -15.94 -16.58
C LEU A 135 -4.02 -15.77 -15.87
N VAL A 136 -3.59 -16.78 -15.12
CA VAL A 136 -2.29 -16.76 -14.43
C VAL A 136 -1.19 -17.17 -15.41
N ASP A 137 -0.16 -16.33 -15.58
CA ASP A 137 0.97 -16.59 -16.49
C ASP A 137 1.93 -17.64 -15.85
N PRO A 138 2.38 -18.68 -16.59
CA PRO A 138 2.40 -18.85 -18.05
C PRO A 138 1.19 -19.58 -18.70
N GLY A 139 0.01 -19.58 -18.08
CA GLY A 139 -1.19 -20.21 -18.63
C GLY A 139 -1.25 -21.71 -18.36
N ILE A 140 -1.21 -22.07 -17.08
CA ILE A 140 -1.21 -23.45 -16.62
C ILE A 140 -2.60 -24.04 -16.82
N THR A 141 -2.67 -25.16 -17.55
CA THR A 141 -3.92 -25.90 -17.82
C THR A 141 -3.92 -27.21 -17.07
N VAL A 142 -4.89 -27.37 -16.18
CA VAL A 142 -5.16 -28.59 -15.43
C VAL A 142 -6.15 -29.45 -16.22
N PRO A 143 -5.84 -30.72 -16.51
CA PRO A 143 -6.76 -31.58 -17.24
C PRO A 143 -7.96 -31.98 -16.36
N ASN A 144 -9.16 -32.03 -16.94
CA ASN A 144 -10.41 -32.29 -16.22
C ASN A 144 -10.50 -33.68 -15.55
N ASN A 145 -9.60 -34.60 -15.90
CA ASN A 145 -9.51 -35.91 -15.28
C ASN A 145 -8.49 -35.96 -14.13
N ALA A 146 -7.91 -34.85 -13.69
CA ALA A 146 -7.02 -34.83 -12.53
C ALA A 146 -7.78 -35.15 -11.24
N THR A 147 -7.28 -36.09 -10.45
CA THR A 147 -7.82 -36.44 -9.12
C THR A 147 -7.37 -35.45 -8.06
N SER A 148 -6.12 -34.99 -8.15
CA SER A 148 -5.53 -34.01 -7.22
C SER A 148 -4.45 -33.20 -7.92
N VAL A 149 -4.28 -31.95 -7.49
CA VAL A 149 -3.21 -31.07 -7.95
C VAL A 149 -2.30 -30.73 -6.78
N THR A 150 -1.00 -30.99 -6.94
CA THR A 150 0.01 -30.67 -5.94
C THR A 150 0.94 -29.59 -6.50
N ILE A 151 1.20 -28.57 -5.69
CA ILE A 151 2.07 -27.45 -6.05
C ILE A 151 3.30 -27.50 -5.15
N SER A 152 4.47 -27.72 -5.74
CA SER A 152 5.71 -27.79 -4.97
C SER A 152 6.15 -26.41 -4.46
N ALA A 153 7.06 -26.36 -3.50
CA ALA A 153 7.60 -25.10 -2.98
C ALA A 153 8.37 -24.29 -4.04
N GLN A 154 8.86 -24.95 -5.08
CA GLN A 154 9.50 -24.36 -6.25
C GLN A 154 8.46 -23.91 -7.30
N GLY A 155 7.17 -24.12 -7.04
CA GLY A 155 6.06 -23.77 -7.90
C GLY A 155 5.81 -24.70 -9.08
N SER A 156 6.38 -25.90 -9.07
CA SER A 156 6.03 -26.93 -10.06
C SER A 156 4.63 -27.45 -9.75
N ILE A 157 3.74 -27.36 -10.72
CA ILE A 157 2.37 -27.86 -10.61
C ILE A 157 2.31 -29.25 -11.22
N GLN A 158 1.93 -30.22 -10.40
CA GLN A 158 1.79 -31.61 -10.81
C GLN A 158 0.35 -32.06 -10.58
N ALA A 159 -0.24 -32.72 -11.57
CA ALA A 159 -1.55 -33.34 -11.43
C ALA A 159 -1.42 -34.86 -11.39
N THR A 160 -2.16 -35.48 -10.48
CA THR A 160 -2.30 -36.93 -10.44
C THR A 160 -3.55 -37.32 -11.23
N VAL A 161 -3.37 -38.09 -12.30
CA VAL A 161 -4.45 -38.53 -13.17
C VAL A 161 -4.77 -40.01 -12.88
N PRO A 162 -6.05 -40.42 -12.82
CA PRO A 162 -6.44 -41.82 -12.69
C PRO A 162 -5.77 -42.67 -13.78
N GLY A 163 -5.09 -43.75 -13.37
CA GLY A 163 -4.41 -44.67 -14.28
C GLY A 163 -2.92 -44.40 -14.49
N GLN A 164 -2.36 -43.32 -13.93
CA GLN A 164 -0.91 -43.11 -13.86
C GLN A 164 -0.44 -43.04 -12.41
N THR A 165 0.61 -43.79 -12.07
CA THR A 165 1.24 -43.77 -10.74
C THR A 165 2.23 -42.61 -10.56
N ALA A 166 2.72 -42.02 -11.66
CA ALA A 166 3.58 -40.85 -11.65
C ALA A 166 2.76 -39.57 -11.90
N PRO A 167 2.89 -38.53 -11.07
CA PRO A 167 2.26 -37.23 -11.32
C PRO A 167 2.75 -36.61 -12.64
N GLN A 168 1.83 -36.07 -13.43
CA GLN A 168 2.15 -35.33 -14.65
C GLN A 168 2.49 -33.88 -14.31
N ASN A 169 3.65 -33.38 -14.78
CA ASN A 169 3.99 -31.97 -14.62
C ASN A 169 3.22 -31.10 -15.61
N LEU A 170 2.43 -30.15 -15.10
CA LEU A 170 1.58 -29.25 -15.88
C LEU A 170 2.26 -27.92 -16.21
N GLY A 171 3.35 -27.61 -15.51
CA GLY A 171 4.09 -26.36 -15.67
C GLY A 171 4.63 -25.86 -14.34
N GLN A 172 5.15 -24.63 -14.35
CA GLN A 172 5.70 -24.00 -13.17
C GLN A 172 5.25 -22.55 -13.10
N PHE A 173 4.93 -22.07 -11.90
CA PHE A 173 4.71 -20.65 -11.67
C PHE A 173 5.97 -19.84 -11.92
N GLN A 174 5.79 -18.62 -12.42
CA GLN A 174 6.85 -17.64 -12.51
C GLN A 174 6.52 -16.45 -11.62
N LEU A 175 7.47 -16.05 -10.79
CA LEU A 175 7.34 -14.86 -9.95
C LEU A 175 8.08 -13.69 -10.58
N SER A 176 7.55 -12.50 -10.36
CA SER A 176 8.23 -11.24 -10.69
C SER A 176 8.59 -10.49 -9.42
N ARG A 177 9.80 -9.91 -9.39
CA ARG A 177 10.19 -8.93 -8.37
C ARG A 177 10.57 -7.62 -9.04
N PHE A 178 10.42 -6.54 -8.30
CA PHE A 178 10.78 -5.20 -8.73
C PHE A 178 11.87 -4.64 -7.83
N VAL A 179 12.77 -3.85 -8.40
CA VAL A 179 13.80 -3.13 -7.62
C VAL A 179 13.12 -2.11 -6.70
N ASN A 180 12.14 -1.36 -7.23
CA ASN A 180 11.36 -0.41 -6.46
C ASN A 180 9.88 -0.82 -6.40
N LYS A 181 9.48 -1.44 -5.29
CA LYS A 181 8.09 -1.90 -5.09
C LYS A 181 7.10 -0.77 -4.84
N VAL A 182 7.56 0.39 -4.35
CA VAL A 182 6.71 1.56 -4.08
C VAL A 182 6.29 2.25 -5.38
N GLY A 183 7.08 2.09 -6.44
CA GLY A 183 6.78 2.63 -7.76
C GLY A 183 5.68 1.87 -8.52
N LEU A 184 5.20 0.74 -8.00
CA LEU A 184 4.11 0.00 -8.63
C LEU A 184 2.80 0.76 -8.50
N GLU A 185 2.11 0.93 -9.62
CA GLU A 185 0.79 1.53 -9.65
C GLU A 185 -0.26 0.44 -9.40
N SER A 186 -1.28 0.73 -8.60
CA SER A 186 -2.38 -0.21 -8.36
C SER A 186 -3.58 0.18 -9.19
N ILE A 187 -4.12 -0.79 -9.92
CA ILE A 187 -5.22 -0.59 -10.86
C ILE A 187 -6.58 -1.05 -10.31
N GLY A 188 -6.64 -1.43 -9.03
CA GLY A 188 -7.79 -2.10 -8.43
C GLY A 188 -7.55 -3.61 -8.24
N ASP A 189 -8.47 -4.30 -7.56
CA ASP A 189 -8.49 -5.76 -7.42
C ASP A 189 -7.18 -6.41 -6.93
N ASN A 190 -6.42 -5.69 -6.10
CA ASN A 190 -5.06 -6.06 -5.66
C ASN A 190 -4.06 -6.31 -6.79
N LEU A 191 -4.34 -5.79 -7.98
CA LEU A 191 -3.46 -5.81 -9.12
C LEU A 191 -2.56 -4.58 -9.13
N PHE A 192 -1.33 -4.83 -9.58
CA PHE A 192 -0.27 -3.87 -9.75
C PHE A 192 0.21 -3.88 -11.19
N VAL A 193 0.55 -2.72 -11.72
CA VAL A 193 1.19 -2.58 -13.03
C VAL A 193 2.56 -1.94 -12.86
N GLU A 194 3.47 -2.29 -13.76
CA GLU A 194 4.79 -1.66 -13.82
C GLU A 194 4.67 -0.19 -14.22
N THR A 195 5.57 0.62 -13.70
CA THR A 195 5.73 2.02 -14.09
C THR A 195 7.20 2.31 -14.36
N ALA A 196 7.50 3.49 -14.93
CA ALA A 196 8.87 3.94 -15.07
C ALA A 196 9.62 4.02 -13.72
N ALA A 197 8.90 4.22 -12.60
CA ALA A 197 9.49 4.32 -11.27
C ALA A 197 9.73 2.95 -10.60
N SER A 198 9.00 1.89 -10.98
CA SER A 198 9.21 0.53 -10.46
C SER A 198 10.46 -0.14 -11.06
N GLY A 199 10.80 0.26 -12.29
CA GLY A 199 11.74 -0.45 -13.15
C GLY A 199 11.10 -1.69 -13.79
N PRO A 200 11.83 -2.37 -14.70
CA PRO A 200 11.33 -3.57 -15.37
C PRO A 200 11.21 -4.76 -14.40
N PRO A 201 10.28 -5.69 -14.65
CA PRO A 201 10.06 -6.87 -13.83
C PRO A 201 11.25 -7.82 -14.00
N ILE A 202 11.83 -8.23 -12.87
CA ILE A 202 12.82 -9.30 -12.82
C ILE A 202 12.06 -10.59 -12.57
N ASN A 203 11.95 -11.43 -13.60
CA ASN A 203 11.23 -12.68 -13.51
C ASN A 203 12.17 -13.80 -13.06
N GLY A 204 11.65 -14.73 -12.26
CA GLY A 204 12.40 -15.87 -11.79
C GLY A 204 11.51 -16.99 -11.29
N LEU A 205 12.14 -18.12 -11.00
CA LEU A 205 11.46 -19.28 -10.46
C LEU A 205 11.29 -19.12 -8.95
N PRO A 206 10.17 -19.58 -8.37
CA PRO A 206 10.02 -19.65 -6.92
C PRO A 206 11.14 -20.50 -6.29
N GLY A 207 11.69 -20.02 -5.17
CA GLY A 207 12.81 -20.67 -4.46
C GLY A 207 14.20 -20.49 -5.09
N ALA A 208 14.32 -19.75 -6.19
CA ALA A 208 15.62 -19.27 -6.69
C ALA A 208 16.18 -18.13 -5.81
N GLU A 209 17.46 -17.79 -5.95
CA GLU A 209 18.07 -16.71 -5.17
C GLU A 209 17.32 -15.37 -5.34
N GLY A 210 16.88 -14.81 -4.21
CA GLY A 210 16.10 -13.57 -4.16
C GLY A 210 14.59 -13.71 -4.40
N PHE A 211 14.08 -14.93 -4.63
CA PHE A 211 12.65 -15.22 -4.73
C PHE A 211 12.16 -16.05 -3.54
N GLY A 212 10.91 -15.82 -3.15
CA GLY A 212 10.23 -16.61 -2.13
C GLY A 212 9.85 -18.00 -2.62
N ASN A 213 9.53 -18.87 -1.67
CA ASN A 213 8.99 -20.20 -1.92
C ASN A 213 7.47 -20.13 -1.96
N LEU A 214 6.83 -21.03 -2.69
CA LEU A 214 5.37 -21.18 -2.66
C LEU A 214 4.95 -22.10 -1.52
N GLN A 215 3.78 -21.84 -0.97
CA GLN A 215 3.08 -22.69 -0.01
C GLN A 215 1.66 -22.91 -0.54
N GLN A 216 1.34 -24.15 -0.88
CA GLN A 216 0.01 -24.56 -1.32
C GLN A 216 -0.96 -24.59 -0.13
N SER A 217 -2.23 -24.27 -0.36
CA SER A 217 -3.28 -24.22 0.65
C SER A 217 -3.02 -23.19 1.74
N TYR A 218 -2.40 -22.08 1.33
CA TYR A 218 -2.23 -20.89 2.15
C TYR A 218 -2.56 -19.66 1.32
N LEU A 219 -3.10 -18.64 1.99
CA LEU A 219 -3.24 -17.29 1.44
C LEU A 219 -2.47 -16.31 2.32
N GLU A 220 -1.92 -15.27 1.70
CA GLU A 220 -1.31 -14.17 2.44
C GLU A 220 -2.41 -13.17 2.84
N GLU A 221 -2.55 -12.92 4.13
CA GLU A 221 -3.48 -11.90 4.64
C GLU A 221 -2.87 -10.49 4.52
N ALA A 222 -3.71 -9.47 4.72
CA ALA A 222 -3.26 -8.09 4.75
C ALA A 222 -2.17 -7.88 5.82
N ASN A 223 -1.13 -7.11 5.51
CA ASN A 223 -0.10 -6.73 6.49
C ASN A 223 -0.56 -5.59 7.43
N VAL A 224 -1.86 -5.57 7.76
CA VAL A 224 -2.51 -4.53 8.55
C VAL A 224 -2.78 -5.07 9.95
N ASN A 225 -2.36 -4.35 10.98
CA ASN A 225 -2.68 -4.68 12.36
C ASN A 225 -3.81 -3.78 12.89
N ALA A 226 -4.99 -4.36 13.11
CA ALA A 226 -6.18 -3.64 13.60
C ALA A 226 -5.90 -2.77 14.82
N VAL A 227 -5.15 -3.27 15.80
CA VAL A 227 -4.90 -2.56 17.06
C VAL A 227 -4.08 -1.30 16.80
N ASN A 228 -3.05 -1.40 15.97
CA ASN A 228 -2.20 -0.27 15.61
C ASN A 228 -2.97 0.76 14.74
N GLU A 229 -3.77 0.28 13.79
CA GLU A 229 -4.58 1.17 12.94
C GLU A 229 -5.67 1.89 13.75
N ILE A 230 -6.37 1.22 14.67
CA ILE A 230 -7.38 1.87 15.53
C ILE A 230 -6.74 2.91 16.45
N SER A 231 -5.59 2.61 17.04
CA SER A 231 -4.83 3.58 17.85
C SER A 231 -4.43 4.81 17.02
N SER A 232 -3.93 4.58 15.81
CA SER A 232 -3.57 5.65 14.86
C SER A 232 -4.78 6.46 14.41
N LEU A 233 -5.94 5.81 14.21
CA LEU A 233 -7.21 6.45 13.86
C LEU A 233 -7.67 7.40 14.97
N ILE A 234 -7.64 6.94 16.23
CA ILE A 234 -8.00 7.75 17.39
C ILE A 234 -7.06 8.96 17.50
N ALA A 235 -5.75 8.75 17.31
CA ALA A 235 -4.77 9.83 17.33
C ALA A 235 -5.03 10.86 16.21
N ALA A 236 -5.32 10.40 14.99
CA ALA A 236 -5.64 11.27 13.85
C ALA A 236 -6.95 12.05 14.07
N GLN A 237 -8.00 11.40 14.60
CA GLN A 237 -9.26 12.04 14.96
C GLN A 237 -9.07 13.11 16.04
N ARG A 238 -8.29 12.81 17.10
CA ARG A 238 -7.94 13.81 18.14
C ARG A 238 -7.15 14.97 17.55
N ALA A 239 -6.22 14.72 16.63
CA ALA A 239 -5.49 15.77 15.95
C ALA A 239 -6.41 16.66 15.08
N TYR A 240 -7.37 16.06 14.39
CA TYR A 240 -8.41 16.80 13.64
C TYR A 240 -9.28 17.65 14.58
N GLU A 241 -9.77 17.09 15.70
CA GLU A 241 -10.52 17.81 16.73
C GLU A 241 -9.72 18.98 17.36
N MET A 242 -8.42 18.80 17.56
CA MET A 242 -7.56 19.87 18.08
C MET A 242 -7.41 20.99 17.06
N ASN A 243 -7.20 20.65 15.78
CA ASN A 243 -7.08 21.67 14.72
C ASN A 243 -8.40 22.44 14.53
N SER A 244 -9.57 21.79 14.65
CA SER A 244 -10.86 22.49 14.57
C SER A 244 -11.08 23.45 15.74
N LYS A 245 -10.66 23.08 16.96
CA LYS A 245 -10.67 23.99 18.11
C LYS A 245 -9.78 25.22 17.91
N VAL A 246 -8.64 25.07 17.24
CA VAL A 246 -7.76 26.20 16.89
C VAL A 246 -8.47 27.17 15.93
N VAL A 247 -9.21 26.65 14.95
CA VAL A 247 -10.03 27.48 14.04
C VAL A 247 -11.11 28.23 14.82
N THR A 248 -11.88 27.54 15.66
CA THR A 248 -12.91 28.17 16.49
C THR A 248 -12.33 29.26 17.42
N ALA A 249 -11.17 29.02 18.02
CA ALA A 249 -10.51 30.01 18.87
C ALA A 249 -10.04 31.23 18.06
N ALA A 250 -9.52 31.02 16.84
CA ALA A 250 -9.17 32.11 15.94
C ALA A 250 -10.41 32.93 15.51
N ASP A 251 -11.53 32.27 15.21
CA ASP A 251 -12.79 32.93 14.87
C ASP A 251 -13.35 33.74 16.04
N GLN A 252 -13.26 33.21 17.27
CA GLN A 252 -13.62 33.95 18.48
C GLN A 252 -12.76 35.21 18.66
N MET A 253 -11.43 35.12 18.45
CA MET A 253 -10.54 36.28 18.52
C MET A 253 -10.84 37.34 17.45
N LEU A 254 -11.23 36.93 16.25
CA LEU A 254 -11.68 37.87 15.22
C LEU A 254 -12.99 38.55 15.58
N SER A 255 -13.94 37.78 16.10
CA SER A 255 -15.25 38.29 16.51
C SER A 255 -15.08 39.36 17.59
N THR A 256 -14.31 39.08 18.65
CA THR A 256 -14.03 40.05 19.71
C THR A 256 -13.29 41.28 19.19
N THR A 257 -12.30 41.10 18.32
CA THR A 257 -11.59 42.23 17.67
C THR A 257 -12.55 43.09 16.85
N SER A 258 -13.43 42.46 16.05
CA SER A 258 -14.42 43.19 15.24
C SER A 258 -15.45 43.95 16.07
N GLN A 259 -15.81 43.43 17.25
CA GLN A 259 -16.68 44.11 18.22
C GLN A 259 -15.99 45.32 18.84
N MET A 260 -14.69 45.23 19.15
CA MET A 260 -13.92 46.39 19.64
C MET A 260 -13.83 47.52 18.61
N PHE A 261 -13.75 47.22 17.31
CA PHE A 261 -13.72 48.25 16.26
C PHE A 261 -15.08 48.89 15.96
N ARG A 262 -16.19 48.31 16.44
CA ARG A 262 -17.54 48.86 16.28
C ARG A 262 -18.02 49.69 17.48
N ALA A 263 -17.29 49.66 18.59
CA ALA A 263 -17.51 50.51 19.76
C ALA A 263 -16.65 51.77 19.68
#